data_AF-S8CB82-F1
#
_entry.id   AF-S8CB82-F1
#
_cell.length_a   1.000
_cell.length_b   1.000
_cell.length_c   1.000
_cell.angle_alpha   90.00
_cell.angle_beta   90.00
_cell.angle_gamma   90.00
#
_symmetry.space_group_name_H-M   'P 1'
#
loop_
_entity.id
_entity.type
_entity.pdbx_description
1 polymer ?
#
loop_
_entity_poly.entity_id
_entity_poly.type
_entity_poly.pdbx_seq_one_letter_code
_entity_poly.pdbx_strand_id
1 'polypeptide(L)' 'PLWSFSRRRILQVKAAAKFSDVLRSGAVAPILPKDAASAMESRGYRLLDVRPQWEWERARVPGSLHVPLFVED' A
#
# COMPACT_ATOMS: atom_id res chain seq x y z
N PRO A 1 -14.24 14.89 30.87
CA PRO A 1 -13.83 13.83 29.94
C PRO A 1 -13.23 14.44 28.66
N LEU A 2 -11.89 14.50 28.59
CA LEU A 2 -11.17 15.04 27.44
C LEU A 2 -11.01 13.94 26.39
N TRP A 3 -11.86 13.97 25.35
CA TRP A 3 -11.66 13.13 24.17
C TRP A 3 -10.53 13.73 23.32
N SER A 4 -9.37 13.07 23.35
CA SER A 4 -8.26 13.39 22.46
C SER A 4 -8.56 12.81 21.06
N PHE A 5 -9.02 13.67 20.16
CA PHE A 5 -9.03 13.35 18.74
C PHE A 5 -7.58 13.42 18.23
N SER A 6 -6.95 12.26 18.09
CA SER A 6 -5.65 12.12 17.42
C SER A 6 -5.76 12.69 16.00
N ARG A 7 -5.06 13.80 15.77
CA ARG A 7 -4.99 14.49 14.47
C ARG A 7 -4.34 13.52 13.46
N ARG A 8 -5.13 12.97 12.53
CA ARG A 8 -4.57 12.23 11.38
C ARG A 8 -3.70 13.20 10.57
N ARG A 9 -2.38 13.00 10.58
CA ARG A 9 -1.48 13.65 9.61
C ARG A 9 -1.73 13.01 8.26
N ILE A 10 -2.34 13.74 7.35
CA ILE A 10 -2.42 13.36 5.94
C ILE A 10 -1.11 13.84 5.30
N LEU A 11 -0.24 12.89 4.94
CA LEU A 11 0.97 13.16 4.17
C LEU A 11 0.63 13.03 2.68
N GLN A 12 0.50 14.16 1.99
CA GLN A 12 0.43 14.19 0.53
C GLN A 12 1.86 14.18 -0.03
N VAL A 13 2.18 13.14 -0.79
CA VAL A 13 3.50 13.00 -1.43
C VAL A 13 3.28 13.01 -2.94
N LYS A 14 3.95 13.92 -3.65
CA LYS A 14 3.93 13.94 -5.12
C LYS A 14 4.86 12.86 -5.64
N ALA A 15 4.36 11.97 -6.51
CA ALA A 15 5.20 10.99 -7.18
C ALA A 15 6.16 11.72 -8.13
N ALA A 16 7.46 11.65 -7.84
CA ALA A 16 8.50 12.38 -8.57
C ALA A 16 9.26 11.52 -9.61
N ALA A 17 9.15 10.19 -9.54
CA ALA A 17 9.93 9.27 -10.37
C ALA A 17 9.05 8.26 -11.11
N LYS A 18 9.44 7.91 -12.34
CA LYS A 18 8.82 6.81 -13.08
C LYS A 18 9.18 5.48 -12.41
N PHE A 19 8.19 4.60 -12.23
CA PHE A 19 8.39 3.29 -11.61
C PHE A 19 9.49 2.46 -12.31
N SER A 20 9.63 2.59 -13.63
CA SER A 20 10.69 1.91 -14.40
C SER A 20 12.10 2.21 -13.90
N ASP A 21 12.35 3.46 -13.51
CA ASP A 21 13.69 3.91 -13.12
C ASP A 21 14.01 3.44 -11.70
N VAL A 22 12.99 3.43 -10.83
CA VAL A 22 13.06 2.86 -9.47
C VAL A 22 13.28 1.35 -9.49
N LEU A 23 12.66 0.65 -10.44
CA LEU A 23 12.86 -0.78 -10.62
C LEU A 23 14.28 -1.08 -11.12
N ARG A 24 14.78 -0.30 -12.11
CA ARG A 24 16.15 -0.45 -12.64
C ARG A 24 17.23 -0.10 -11.62
N SER A 25 16.97 0.87 -10.74
CA SER A 25 17.93 1.27 -9.69
C SER A 25 18.07 0.23 -8.57
N GLY A 26 17.18 -0.77 -8.52
CA GLY A 26 17.16 -1.78 -7.46
C GLY A 26 16.63 -1.27 -6.12
N ALA A 27 16.12 -0.03 -6.07
CA ALA A 27 15.53 0.55 -4.87
C ALA A 27 14.23 -0.18 -4.44
N VAL A 28 13.55 -0.84 -5.38
CA VAL A 28 12.36 -1.64 -5.13
C VAL A 28 12.57 -3.04 -5.71
N ALA A 29 12.41 -4.06 -4.87
CA ALA A 29 12.45 -5.45 -5.28
C ALA A 29 11.04 -5.92 -5.72
N PRO A 30 10.84 -6.35 -6.98
CA PRO A 30 9.56 -6.88 -7.41
C PRO A 30 9.32 -8.26 -6.78
N ILE A 31 8.08 -8.49 -6.33
CA ILE A 31 7.62 -9.79 -5.83
C ILE A 31 6.51 -10.27 -6.75
N LEU A 32 6.62 -11.50 -7.25
CA LEU A 32 5.57 -12.09 -8.08
C LEU A 32 4.36 -12.46 -7.22
N PRO A 33 3.13 -12.43 -7.77
CA PRO A 33 1.92 -12.75 -7.00
C PRO A 33 1.97 -14.12 -6.30
N LYS A 34 2.57 -15.13 -6.94
CA LYS A 34 2.75 -16.48 -6.37
C LYS A 34 3.64 -16.51 -5.13
N ASP A 35 4.55 -15.54 -5.00
CA ASP A 35 5.53 -15.47 -3.90
C ASP A 35 5.07 -14.49 -2.79
N ALA A 36 3.95 -13.78 -3.01
CA ALA A 36 3.45 -12.76 -2.10
C ALA A 36 3.08 -13.33 -0.73
N ALA A 37 2.43 -14.50 -0.69
CA ALA A 37 2.05 -15.16 0.56
C ALA A 37 3.31 -15.49 1.40
N SER A 38 4.32 -16.11 0.79
CA SER A 38 5.59 -16.41 1.47
C SER A 38 6.31 -15.13 1.91
N ALA A 39 6.27 -14.06 1.11
CA ALA A 39 6.85 -12.79 1.51
C ALA A 39 6.16 -12.19 2.74
N MET A 40 4.83 -12.30 2.83
CA MET A 40 4.07 -11.82 3.98
C MET A 40 4.35 -12.66 5.24
N GLU A 41 4.33 -13.99 5.12
CA GLU A 41 4.46 -14.92 6.25
C GLU A 41 5.91 -15.06 6.74
N SER A 42 6.86 -15.25 5.82
CA SER A 42 8.24 -15.59 6.16
C SER A 42 9.14 -14.36 6.31
N ARG A 43 8.89 -13.29 5.55
CA ARG A 43 9.70 -12.06 5.62
C ARG A 43 9.06 -10.97 6.48
N GLY A 44 7.86 -11.21 7.00
CA GLY A 44 7.13 -10.26 7.85
C GLY A 44 6.64 -9.01 7.09
N TYR A 45 6.52 -9.10 5.77
CA TYR A 45 6.04 -7.97 4.97
C TYR A 45 4.53 -7.77 5.15
N ARG A 46 4.12 -6.49 5.17
CA ARG A 46 2.70 -6.11 5.18
C ARG A 46 2.28 -5.69 3.78
N LEU A 47 1.23 -6.33 3.27
CA LEU A 47 0.64 -5.95 1.99
C LEU A 47 -0.19 -4.67 2.14
N LEU A 48 0.12 -3.68 1.31
CA LEU A 48 -0.65 -2.44 1.17
C LEU A 48 -1.54 -2.54 -0.06
N ASP A 49 -2.85 -2.41 0.14
CA ASP A 49 -3.81 -2.28 -0.96
C ASP A 49 -4.06 -0.79 -1.21
N VAL A 50 -3.53 -0.29 -2.32
CA VAL A 50 -3.56 1.13 -2.69
C VAL A 50 -4.73 1.51 -3.59
N ARG A 51 -5.58 0.53 -3.93
CA ARG A 51 -6.71 0.71 -4.85
C ARG A 51 -7.80 1.58 -4.22
N PRO A 52 -8.69 2.18 -5.03
CA PRO A 52 -9.84 2.92 -4.54
C PRO A 52 -10.73 2.05 -3.62
N GLN A 53 -11.52 2.72 -2.79
CA GLN A 53 -12.39 2.07 -1.80
C GLN A 53 -13.32 1.01 -2.43
N TRP A 54 -13.94 1.35 -3.56
CA TRP A 54 -14.90 0.47 -4.23
C TRP A 54 -14.29 -0.87 -4.70
N GLU A 55 -13.01 -0.86 -5.10
CA GLU A 55 -12.32 -2.10 -5.49
C GLU A 55 -12.00 -2.98 -4.29
N TRP A 56 -11.55 -2.35 -3.21
CA TRP A 56 -11.20 -3.03 -1.97
C TRP A 56 -12.43 -3.68 -1.31
N GLU A 57 -13.58 -3.00 -1.37
CA GLU A 57 -14.85 -3.50 -0.85
C GLU A 57 -15.36 -4.72 -1.62
N ARG A 58 -15.13 -4.76 -2.94
CA ARG A 58 -15.55 -5.89 -3.79
C ARG A 58 -14.70 -7.14 -3.58
N ALA A 59 -13.39 -6.97 -3.45
CA ALA A 59 -12.47 -8.06 -3.18
C ALA A 59 -11.12 -7.54 -2.67
N ARG A 60 -10.54 -8.26 -1.71
CA ARG A 60 -9.25 -7.91 -1.10
C ARG A 60 -8.49 -9.14 -0.65
N VAL A 61 -7.19 -8.99 -0.48
CA VAL A 61 -6.35 -10.02 0.15
C VAL A 61 -6.57 -9.95 1.67
N PRO A 62 -6.95 -11.06 2.34
CA PRO A 62 -7.05 -11.08 3.80
C PRO A 62 -5.75 -10.62 4.46
N GLY A 63 -5.85 -9.77 5.48
CA GLY A 63 -4.68 -9.22 6.19
C GLY A 63 -3.98 -8.04 5.49
N SER A 64 -4.39 -7.65 4.28
CA SER A 64 -3.88 -6.42 3.64
C SER A 64 -4.37 -5.17 4.38
N LEU A 65 -3.52 -4.15 4.45
CA LEU A 65 -3.90 -2.81 4.92
C LEU A 65 -4.33 -1.95 3.74
N HIS A 66 -5.54 -1.40 3.78
CA HIS A 66 -6.03 -0.48 2.76
C HIS A 66 -5.49 0.94 2.97
N VAL A 67 -4.82 1.48 1.96
CA VAL A 67 -4.26 2.84 1.94
C VAL A 67 -4.49 3.43 0.54
N PRO A 68 -5.71 3.92 0.25
CA PRO A 68 -6.06 4.37 -1.09
C PRO A 68 -5.17 5.55 -1.52
N LEU A 69 -4.55 5.44 -2.69
CA LEU A 69 -3.70 6.51 -3.25
C LEU A 69 -4.52 7.61 -3.95
N PHE A 70 -5.69 7.26 -4.46
CA PHE A 70 -6.59 8.17 -5.15
C PHE A 70 -7.95 8.13 -4.45
N VAL A 71 -8.46 9.32 -4.12
CA VAL A 71 -9.74 9.48 -3.42
C VAL A 71 -10.89 9.67 -4.42
N GLU A 72 -10.59 10.13 -5.64
CA GLU A 72 -11.53 10.34 -6.76
C GLU A 72 -10.81 10.04 -8.10
N ASP A 73 -11.59 9.68 -9.14
CA ASP A 73 -11.12 9.50 -10.53
C ASP A 73 -10.61 10.82 -11.15
#